data_AF-B6XBX3-F1
#
_entry.id   AF-B6XBX3-F1
#
_cell.length_a   1.000
_cell.length_b   1.000
_cell.length_c   1.000
_cell.angle_alpha   90.00
_cell.angle_beta   90.00
_cell.angle_gamma   90.00
#
_symmetry.space_group_name_H-M   'P 1'
#
loop_
_entity.id
_entity.type
_entity.pdbx_description
1 polymer ?
#
loop_
_entity_poly.entity_id
_entity_poly.type
_entity_poly.pdbx_seq_one_letter_code
_entity_poly.pdbx_strand_id
1 'polypeptide(L)'
;MLILSTLYSLDAKSFERATESMHGRTRVYFAGDEQTLLAAGKQSKPRHIPGTPYWVITNTNTNRKRSMIDAIMQEMNFPANVIEKVGNTI
;
A
#
# COMPACT_ATOMS: atom_id res chain seq x y z
N MET A 1 -4.63 -0.67 -7.46
CA MET A 1 -4.23 0.75 -7.53
C MET A 1 -5.38 1.66 -7.13
N LEU A 2 -6.58 1.52 -7.72
CA LEU A 2 -7.75 2.34 -7.35
C LEU A 2 -8.01 2.39 -5.83
N ILE A 3 -7.98 1.25 -5.14
CA ILE A 3 -8.18 1.19 -3.69
C ILE A 3 -7.18 2.09 -2.94
N LEU A 4 -5.89 2.04 -3.29
CA LEU A 4 -4.86 2.86 -2.63
C LEU A 4 -5.08 4.36 -2.88
N SER A 5 -5.41 4.74 -4.13
CA SER A 5 -5.76 6.12 -4.48
C SER A 5 -6.96 6.61 -3.66
N THR A 6 -8.01 5.79 -3.54
CA THR A 6 -9.21 6.11 -2.76
C THR A 6 -8.88 6.26 -1.27
N LEU A 7 -8.13 5.33 -0.67
CA LEU A 7 -7.77 5.39 0.75
C LEU A 7 -6.97 6.66 1.06
N TYR A 8 -5.98 7.01 0.24
CA TYR A 8 -5.24 8.26 0.41
C TYR A 8 -6.16 9.50 0.33
N SER A 9 -7.10 9.51 -0.63
CA SER A 9 -8.03 10.64 -0.80
C SER A 9 -9.03 10.82 0.35
N LEU A 10 -9.33 9.75 1.10
CA LEU A 10 -10.23 9.80 2.25
C LEU A 10 -9.54 10.42 3.47
N ASP A 11 -8.30 10.02 3.74
CA ASP A 11 -7.49 10.59 4.82
C ASP A 11 -6.00 10.36 4.55
N ALA A 12 -5.35 11.38 3.97
CA ALA A 12 -3.93 11.35 3.64
C ALA A 12 -3.02 11.13 4.86
N LYS A 13 -3.38 11.67 6.03
CA LYS A 13 -2.56 11.56 7.24
C LYS A 13 -2.61 10.16 7.83
N SER A 14 -3.80 9.57 7.88
CA SER A 14 -3.93 8.18 8.33
C SER A 14 -3.30 7.20 7.36
N PHE A 15 -3.40 7.46 6.05
CA PHE A 15 -2.70 6.68 5.03
C PHE A 15 -1.18 6.76 5.18
N GLU A 16 -0.63 7.96 5.41
CA GLU A 16 0.81 8.16 5.62
C GLU A 16 1.32 7.30 6.78
N ARG A 17 0.69 7.40 7.97
CA ARG A 17 1.03 6.58 9.14
C ARG A 17 0.99 5.07 8.85
N ALA A 18 -0.03 4.64 8.11
CA ALA A 18 -0.17 3.25 7.71
C ALA A 18 0.93 2.76 6.79
N THR A 19 1.43 3.62 5.90
CA THR A 19 2.50 3.27 4.98
C THR A 19 3.90 3.29 5.60
N GLU A 20 4.15 4.12 6.61
CA GLU A 20 5.46 4.22 7.29
C GLU A 20 5.88 2.92 7.99
N SER A 21 4.93 2.27 8.67
CA SER A 21 5.18 1.03 9.41
C SER A 21 5.18 -0.22 8.51
N MET A 22 4.79 -0.08 7.24
CA MET A 22 4.56 -1.19 6.34
C MET A 22 5.77 -1.45 5.43
N HIS A 23 6.57 -2.43 5.81
CA HIS A 23 7.70 -2.90 5.03
C HIS A 23 7.84 -4.43 5.08
N GLY A 24 8.57 -4.98 4.13
CA GLY A 24 9.00 -6.37 4.16
C GLY A 24 10.25 -6.55 5.00
N ARG A 25 10.76 -7.80 5.04
CA ARG A 25 12.02 -8.10 5.73
C ARG A 25 13.22 -7.31 5.17
N THR A 26 13.27 -7.16 3.85
CA THR A 26 14.37 -6.47 3.15
C THR A 26 13.88 -5.48 2.10
N ARG A 27 12.56 -5.31 1.96
CA ARG A 27 11.95 -4.48 0.91
C ARG A 27 11.14 -3.36 1.54
N VAL A 28 11.28 -2.17 1.00
CA VAL A 28 10.37 -1.05 1.25
C VAL A 28 9.14 -1.25 0.34
N TYR A 29 7.93 -1.08 0.87
CA TYR A 29 6.70 -1.30 0.10
C TYR A 29 6.17 -0.01 -0.52
N PHE A 30 6.25 1.10 0.23
CA PHE A 30 5.80 2.43 -0.18
C PHE A 30 6.92 3.46 0.01
N ALA A 31 7.01 4.41 -0.91
CA ALA A 31 7.96 5.52 -0.83
C ALA A 31 7.45 6.73 -1.61
N GLY A 32 8.04 7.91 -1.40
CA GLY A 32 7.74 9.12 -2.16
C GLY A 32 8.29 9.12 -3.59
N ASP A 33 9.19 8.19 -3.90
CA ASP A 33 9.85 8.10 -5.20
C ASP A 33 10.13 6.64 -5.61
N GLU A 34 10.32 6.43 -6.92
CA GLU A 34 10.61 5.11 -7.49
C GLU A 34 11.97 4.55 -7.05
N GLN A 35 12.98 5.42 -6.92
CA GLN A 35 14.37 5.04 -6.70
C GLN A 35 14.56 4.39 -5.33
N THR A 36 13.88 4.89 -4.31
CA THR A 36 13.86 4.31 -2.95
C THR A 36 13.40 2.84 -2.98
N LEU A 37 12.37 2.52 -3.76
CA LEU A 37 11.85 1.16 -3.89
C LEU A 37 12.78 0.24 -4.70
N LEU A 38 13.46 0.78 -5.72
CA LEU A 38 14.44 0.04 -6.51
C LEU A 38 15.73 -0.24 -5.73
N ALA A 39 16.18 0.72 -4.91
CA ALA A 39 17.33 0.56 -4.03
C ALA A 39 17.12 -0.55 -3.01
N ALA A 40 15.92 -0.65 -2.42
CA ALA A 40 15.55 -1.73 -1.51
C ALA A 40 15.32 -3.09 -2.23
N GLY A 41 15.02 -3.08 -3.54
CA GLY A 41 14.89 -4.31 -4.30
C GLY A 41 14.71 -4.08 -5.80
N LYS A 42 15.74 -4.39 -6.60
CA LYS A 42 15.76 -4.16 -8.07
C LYS A 42 14.60 -4.79 -8.84
N GLN A 43 14.04 -5.89 -8.36
CA GLN A 43 12.92 -6.59 -9.00
C GLN A 43 11.56 -6.25 -8.36
N SER A 44 11.44 -5.13 -7.63
CA SER A 44 10.20 -4.74 -6.94
C SER A 44 9.08 -4.27 -7.87
N LYS A 45 9.42 -3.91 -9.12
CA LYS A 45 8.50 -3.34 -10.13
C LYS A 45 7.64 -2.21 -9.55
N PRO A 46 8.24 -1.08 -9.15
CA PRO A 46 7.49 0.05 -8.60
C PRO A 46 6.43 0.55 -9.57
N ARG A 47 5.34 1.09 -9.02
CA ARG A 47 4.36 1.88 -9.77
C ARG A 47 3.89 3.07 -8.95
N HIS A 48 3.75 4.21 -9.60
CA HIS A 48 3.11 5.38 -9.02
C HIS A 48 1.64 5.10 -8.75
N ILE A 49 1.13 5.57 -7.60
CA ILE A 49 -0.28 5.49 -7.24
C ILE A 49 -0.95 6.78 -7.75
N PRO A 50 -1.91 6.70 -8.70
CA PRO A 50 -2.51 7.90 -9.27
C PRO A 50 -3.17 8.78 -8.20
N GLY A 51 -2.96 10.10 -8.29
CA GLY A 51 -3.56 11.09 -7.37
C GLY A 51 -2.90 11.17 -5.99
N THR A 52 -1.74 10.54 -5.79
CA THR A 52 -1.00 10.58 -4.51
C THR A 52 0.49 10.84 -4.77
N PRO A 53 1.28 11.23 -3.75
CA PRO A 53 2.74 11.34 -3.87
C PRO A 53 3.47 10.00 -3.68
N TYR A 54 2.76 8.87 -3.67
CA TYR A 54 3.33 7.57 -3.31
C TYR A 54 3.59 6.66 -4.51
N TRP A 55 4.66 5.91 -4.39
CA TRP A 55 4.98 4.74 -5.20
C TRP A 55 4.78 3.48 -4.37
N VAL A 56 4.43 2.37 -5.03
CA VAL A 56 4.25 1.06 -4.39
C VAL A 56 4.90 -0.05 -5.20
N ILE A 57 5.44 -1.07 -4.53
CA ILE A 57 5.95 -2.27 -5.21
C ILE A 57 4.81 -3.10 -5.79
N THR A 58 5.00 -3.67 -6.99
CA THR A 58 3.95 -4.50 -7.64
C THR A 58 4.35 -5.95 -7.89
N ASN A 59 5.63 -6.30 -7.69
CA ASN A 59 6.08 -7.68 -7.73
C ASN A 59 5.76 -8.43 -6.41
N THR A 60 4.46 -8.57 -6.14
CA THR A 60 3.87 -9.26 -5.00
C THR A 60 2.70 -10.12 -5.45
N ASN A 61 2.47 -11.24 -4.76
CA ASN A 61 1.31 -12.10 -5.02
C ASN A 61 0.00 -11.48 -4.49
N THR A 62 -1.14 -12.02 -4.90
CA THR A 62 -2.47 -11.50 -4.52
C THR A 62 -2.68 -11.47 -3.01
N ASN A 63 -2.25 -12.51 -2.28
CA ASN A 63 -2.35 -12.55 -0.83
C ASN A 63 -1.58 -11.40 -0.17
N ARG A 64 -0.37 -11.10 -0.66
CA ARG A 64 0.42 -9.96 -0.14
C ARG A 64 -0.24 -8.63 -0.47
N LYS A 65 -0.82 -8.47 -1.67
CA LYS A 65 -1.58 -7.26 -2.03
C LYS A 65 -2.75 -7.07 -1.07
N ARG A 66 -3.52 -8.14 -0.82
CA ARG A 66 -4.61 -8.14 0.16
C ARG A 66 -4.12 -7.75 1.54
N SER A 67 -3.09 -8.41 2.07
CA SER A 67 -2.55 -8.07 3.40
C SER A 67 -2.06 -6.62 3.51
N MET A 68 -1.50 -6.04 2.44
CA MET A 68 -1.13 -4.61 2.45
C MET A 68 -2.36 -3.70 2.53
N ILE A 69 -3.41 -4.01 1.77
CA ILE A 69 -4.67 -3.25 1.84
C ILE A 69 -5.32 -3.41 3.21
N ASP A 70 -5.40 -4.64 3.73
CA ASP A 70 -5.99 -4.92 5.03
C ASP A 70 -5.27 -4.14 6.14
N ALA A 71 -3.93 -4.17 6.15
CA ALA A 71 -3.13 -3.44 7.12
C ALA A 71 -3.35 -1.92 7.05
N ILE A 72 -3.41 -1.34 5.84
CA ILE A 72 -3.71 0.09 5.69
C ILE A 72 -5.10 0.41 6.23
N MET A 73 -6.11 -0.37 5.84
CA MET A 73 -7.48 -0.12 6.26
C MET A 73 -7.66 -0.32 7.77
N GLN A 74 -6.93 -1.25 8.40
CA GLN A 74 -6.91 -1.43 9.85
C GLN A 74 -6.34 -0.21 10.57
N GLU A 75 -5.18 0.30 10.12
CA GLU A 75 -4.57 1.51 10.70
C GLU A 75 -5.47 2.76 10.50
N MET A 76 -6.19 2.81 9.38
CA MET A 76 -7.20 3.84 9.11
C MET A 76 -8.54 3.59 9.85
N ASN A 77 -8.60 2.62 10.76
CA ASN A 77 -9.76 2.30 11.61
C ASN A 77 -11.03 1.90 10.85
N PHE A 78 -10.91 1.26 9.68
CA PHE A 78 -12.07 0.69 9.01
C PHE A 78 -12.61 -0.55 9.76
N PRO A 79 -13.93 -0.76 9.78
CA PRO A 79 -14.52 -1.97 10.35
C PRO A 79 -14.05 -3.26 9.66
N ALA A 80 -13.83 -4.33 10.44
CA ALA A 80 -13.33 -5.61 9.93
C ALA A 80 -14.19 -6.21 8.80
N ASN A 81 -15.51 -6.08 8.88
CA ASN A 81 -16.43 -6.55 7.84
C ASN A 81 -16.30 -5.77 6.52
N VAL A 82 -15.86 -4.51 6.55
CA VAL A 82 -15.58 -3.70 5.35
C VAL A 82 -14.25 -4.14 4.75
N ILE A 83 -13.24 -4.33 5.59
CA ILE A 83 -11.90 -4.80 5.19
C ILE A 83 -12.01 -6.13 4.47
N GLU A 84 -12.73 -7.11 5.05
CA GLU A 84 -12.95 -8.42 4.45
C GLU A 84 -13.60 -8.32 3.06
N LYS A 85 -14.65 -7.49 2.92
CA LYS A 85 -15.33 -7.27 1.65
C LYS A 85 -14.40 -6.69 0.59
N VAL A 86 -13.61 -5.68 0.94
CA VAL A 86 -12.64 -5.09 0.02
C VAL A 86 -11.56 -6.10 -0.35
N GLY A 87 -11.01 -6.82 0.63
CA GLY A 87 -10.00 -7.86 0.43
C GLY A 87 -10.41 -8.96 -0.55
N ASN A 88 -11.70 -9.32 -0.56
CA ASN A 88 -12.27 -10.32 -1.47
C ASN A 88 -12.40 -9.85 -2.93
N THR A 89 -12.20 -8.56 -3.21
CA THR A 89 -12.25 -7.98 -4.57
C THR A 89 -10.87 -7.73 -5.20
N ILE A 90 -9.78 -8.07 -4.50
CA ILE A 90 -8.38 -7.84 -4.89
C ILE A 90 -7.85 -8.94 -5.82
#